data_AF-A0A812S2T6-F1
#
_entry.id   AF-A0A812S2T6-F1
#
_cell.length_a   1.000
_cell.length_b   1.000
_cell.length_c   1.000
_cell.angle_alpha   90.00
_cell.angle_beta   90.00
_cell.angle_gamma   90.00
#
_symmetry.space_group_name_H-M   'P 1'
#
loop_
_entity.id
_entity.type
_entity.pdbx_description
1 polymer ?
#
loop_
_entity_poly.entity_id
_entity_poly.type
_entity_poly.pdbx_seq_one_letter_code
_entity_poly.pdbx_strand_id
1 'polypeptide(L)'
;MMDAMRHEEKARQAAESLRMEKDTAFSAMREAQAKSERLQAKPFLKIEHETDSGGWASYPADSIDKIWEELCAGRPELDFDRGDETYHISLQDLIQENTRTKKKRSIRISLDVPEYWSMSSGLEKKDLPRYLAIGPDEEIFKRVRILVPSQQGLEMERVVRGSVFHHFAFRGLSACDLDTVTIKRAWRIEHPTLFRKYSQCRSTLQEQSQSGVPDINPPIGEELSELAQRLLDRDVRAPVNEVFLFHGTCTSNIRSIVARGFDFRLATAGFYGHGTYFASQSCKSWQYCRSGITDEARYMIIARVSLGKPYYTKQVERNRKRPPEGFDSVVANPGPMEGHHQSHQSHQEFVIFDRYQAFPEFVVEIDEKPNVR
;
A
#
# COMPACT_ATOMS: atom_id res chain seq x y z
N MET A 1 -7.90 21.45 -53.31
CA MET A 1 -6.91 21.69 -52.24
C MET A 1 -7.59 22.17 -50.96
N MET A 2 -8.36 23.27 -50.97
CA MET A 2 -9.11 23.77 -49.80
C MET A 2 -10.13 22.77 -49.21
N ASP A 3 -10.88 22.02 -50.04
CA ASP A 3 -11.86 21.04 -49.53
C ASP A 3 -11.21 19.79 -48.91
N ALA A 4 -10.05 19.38 -49.41
CA ALA A 4 -9.27 18.29 -48.82
C ALA A 4 -8.74 18.68 -47.43
N MET A 5 -8.23 19.91 -47.30
CA MET A 5 -7.78 20.46 -46.01
C MET A 5 -8.93 20.60 -44.99
N ARG A 6 -10.14 20.99 -45.45
CA ARG A 6 -11.32 21.03 -44.58
C ARG A 6 -11.78 19.66 -44.11
N HIS A 7 -11.66 18.64 -44.97
CA HIS A 7 -11.96 17.25 -44.60
C HIS A 7 -10.95 16.70 -43.58
N GLU A 8 -9.67 17.02 -43.75
CA GLU A 8 -8.60 16.60 -42.86
C GLU A 8 -8.71 17.26 -41.47
N GLU A 9 -9.04 18.56 -41.42
CA GLU A 9 -9.29 19.29 -40.17
C GLU A 9 -10.52 18.72 -39.43
N LYS A 10 -11.62 18.44 -40.15
CA LYS A 10 -12.81 17.79 -39.57
C LYS A 10 -12.51 16.40 -39.03
N ALA A 11 -11.71 15.60 -39.74
CA ALA A 11 -11.31 14.28 -39.27
C ALA A 11 -10.44 14.36 -38.01
N ARG A 12 -9.53 15.35 -37.93
CA ARG A 12 -8.70 15.59 -36.75
C ARG A 12 -9.53 16.00 -35.54
N GLN A 13 -10.47 16.93 -35.72
CA GLN A 13 -11.39 17.37 -34.67
C GLN A 13 -12.29 16.23 -34.18
N ALA A 14 -12.80 15.39 -35.09
CA ALA A 14 -13.60 14.22 -34.72
C ALA A 14 -12.77 13.19 -33.94
N ALA A 15 -11.52 12.94 -34.32
CA ALA A 15 -10.62 12.03 -33.61
C ALA A 15 -10.25 12.56 -32.20
N GLU A 16 -10.07 13.87 -32.06
CA GLU A 16 -9.78 14.52 -30.78
C GLU A 16 -11.00 14.50 -29.85
N SER A 17 -12.20 14.76 -30.37
CA SER A 17 -13.46 14.60 -29.63
C SER A 17 -13.67 13.16 -29.16
N LEU A 18 -13.45 12.17 -30.04
CA LEU A 18 -13.59 10.76 -29.70
C LEU A 18 -12.55 10.31 -28.65
N ARG A 19 -11.34 10.89 -28.68
CA ARG A 19 -10.31 10.65 -27.68
C ARG A 19 -10.71 11.23 -26.32
N MET A 20 -11.20 12.48 -26.29
CA MET A 20 -11.71 13.10 -25.07
C MET A 20 -12.87 12.31 -24.47
N GLU A 21 -13.85 11.89 -25.28
CA GLU A 21 -14.97 11.06 -24.83
C GLU A 21 -14.49 9.74 -24.23
N LYS A 22 -13.53 9.06 -24.88
CA LYS A 22 -12.91 7.85 -24.33
C LYS A 22 -12.19 8.12 -23.01
N ASP A 23 -11.41 9.19 -22.92
CA ASP A 23 -10.68 9.56 -21.70
C ASP A 23 -11.65 9.88 -20.55
N THR A 24 -12.75 10.59 -20.82
CA THR A 24 -13.83 10.83 -19.85
C THR A 24 -14.51 9.53 -19.42
N ALA A 25 -14.88 8.66 -20.35
CA ALA A 25 -15.51 7.37 -20.06
C ALA A 25 -14.58 6.45 -19.24
N PHE A 26 -13.28 6.41 -19.57
CA PHE A 26 -12.28 5.68 -18.79
C PHE A 26 -12.10 6.27 -17.39
N SER A 27 -12.11 7.59 -17.23
CA SER A 27 -12.07 8.24 -15.92
C SER A 27 -13.29 7.88 -15.08
N ALA A 28 -14.50 7.97 -15.66
CA ALA A 28 -15.74 7.61 -14.98
C ALA A 28 -15.81 6.11 -14.61
N MET A 29 -15.36 5.22 -15.50
CA MET A 29 -15.23 3.79 -15.18
C MET A 29 -14.23 3.55 -14.04
N ARG A 30 -13.10 4.26 -14.01
CA ARG A 30 -12.12 4.16 -12.90
C ARG A 30 -12.70 4.65 -11.60
N GLU A 31 -13.45 5.75 -11.60
CA GLU A 31 -14.14 6.26 -10.41
C GLU A 31 -15.20 5.28 -9.92
N ALA A 32 -15.99 4.70 -10.83
CA ALA A 32 -16.99 3.68 -10.49
C ALA A 32 -16.35 2.40 -9.95
N GLN A 33 -15.25 1.94 -10.57
CA GLN A 33 -14.49 0.79 -10.09
C GLN A 33 -13.83 1.08 -8.74
N ALA A 34 -13.26 2.28 -8.54
CA ALA A 34 -12.72 2.70 -7.25
C ALA A 34 -13.82 2.77 -6.18
N LYS A 35 -15.01 3.27 -6.51
CA LYS A 35 -16.18 3.29 -5.61
C LYS A 35 -16.65 1.86 -5.25
N SER A 36 -16.72 0.97 -6.23
CA SER A 36 -17.07 -0.45 -6.02
C SER A 36 -16.01 -1.18 -5.19
N GLU A 37 -14.73 -1.01 -5.52
CA GLU A 37 -13.60 -1.55 -4.76
C GLU A 37 -13.52 -0.97 -3.36
N ARG A 38 -14.04 0.24 -3.10
CA ARG A 38 -14.15 0.85 -1.76
C ARG A 38 -15.29 0.23 -0.95
N LEU A 39 -16.47 0.03 -1.55
CA LEU A 39 -17.57 -0.69 -0.88
C LEU A 39 -17.16 -2.12 -0.49
N GLN A 40 -16.44 -2.81 -1.39
CA GLN A 40 -15.95 -4.17 -1.14
C GLN A 40 -14.76 -4.23 -0.15
N ALA A 41 -14.15 -3.10 0.19
CA ALA A 41 -12.98 -3.02 1.05
C ALA A 41 -13.30 -2.65 2.49
N LYS A 42 -14.45 -3.08 3.00
CA LYS A 42 -14.82 -2.88 4.40
C LYS A 42 -13.68 -3.39 5.29
N PRO A 43 -13.01 -2.54 6.10
CA PRO A 43 -11.98 -3.00 7.03
C PRO A 43 -12.59 -4.05 7.97
N PHE A 44 -11.78 -4.87 8.64
CA PHE A 44 -12.29 -5.82 9.63
C PHE A 44 -12.79 -5.03 10.85
N LEU A 45 -14.02 -4.54 10.73
CA LEU A 45 -14.68 -3.64 11.64
C LEU A 45 -15.50 -4.48 12.62
N LYS A 46 -15.10 -4.43 13.89
CA LYS A 46 -15.91 -4.95 14.98
C LYS A 46 -16.58 -3.78 15.67
N ILE A 47 -17.91 -3.76 15.64
CA ILE A 47 -18.72 -2.78 16.38
C ILE A 47 -19.37 -3.52 17.53
N GLU A 48 -19.25 -2.98 18.74
CA GLU A 48 -19.82 -3.55 19.95
C GLU A 48 -20.54 -2.49 20.75
N HIS A 49 -21.56 -2.89 21.50
CA HIS A 49 -22.24 -2.02 22.45
C HIS A 49 -22.20 -2.56 23.86
N GLU A 50 -22.31 -1.64 24.82
CA GLU A 50 -22.39 -1.95 26.23
C GLU A 50 -23.69 -2.73 26.55
N THR A 51 -23.59 -3.73 27.41
CA THR A 51 -24.70 -4.58 27.88
C THR A 51 -25.13 -4.15 29.28
N ASP A 52 -26.32 -4.59 29.72
CA ASP A 52 -26.81 -4.22 31.05
C ASP A 52 -25.99 -4.83 32.19
N SER A 53 -25.26 -5.91 31.90
CA SER A 53 -24.34 -6.56 32.82
C SER A 53 -22.94 -5.92 32.84
N GLY A 54 -22.72 -4.79 32.14
CA GLY A 54 -21.43 -4.10 32.07
C GLY A 54 -20.41 -4.75 31.12
N GLY A 55 -20.81 -5.74 30.33
CA GLY A 55 -20.01 -6.34 29.26
C GLY A 55 -20.25 -5.68 27.89
N TRP A 56 -19.64 -6.22 26.83
CA TRP A 56 -19.81 -5.76 25.45
C TRP A 56 -20.43 -6.86 24.59
N ALA A 57 -21.38 -6.51 23.73
CA ALA A 57 -21.97 -7.42 22.74
C ALA A 57 -21.74 -6.90 21.33
N SER A 58 -21.40 -7.80 20.41
CA SER A 58 -21.13 -7.47 19.00
C SER A 58 -22.43 -7.21 18.23
N TYR A 59 -22.37 -6.25 17.32
CA TYR A 59 -23.45 -6.02 16.37
C TYR A 59 -23.55 -7.19 15.38
N PRO A 60 -24.76 -7.56 14.93
CA PRO A 60 -24.96 -8.51 13.84
C PRO A 60 -24.24 -8.08 12.55
N ALA A 61 -23.75 -9.04 11.76
CA ALA A 61 -22.92 -8.75 10.58
C ALA A 61 -23.63 -7.87 9.54
N ASP A 62 -24.91 -8.13 9.30
CA ASP A 62 -25.81 -7.37 8.41
C ASP A 62 -26.00 -5.92 8.89
N SER A 63 -26.06 -5.72 10.21
CA SER A 63 -26.09 -4.38 10.80
C SER A 63 -24.77 -3.65 10.55
N ILE A 64 -23.62 -4.32 10.71
CA ILE A 64 -22.31 -3.72 10.43
C ILE A 64 -22.16 -3.37 8.94
N ASP A 65 -22.76 -4.14 8.01
CA ASP A 65 -22.75 -3.81 6.58
C ASP A 65 -23.53 -2.53 6.29
N LYS A 66 -24.75 -2.40 6.80
CA LYS A 66 -25.54 -1.16 6.69
C LYS A 66 -24.83 0.03 7.29
N ILE A 67 -24.28 -0.13 8.50
CA ILE A 67 -23.48 0.91 9.17
C ILE A 67 -22.31 1.35 8.27
N TRP A 68 -21.62 0.39 7.65
CA TRP A 68 -20.51 0.69 6.75
C TRP A 68 -20.94 1.45 5.50
N GLU A 69 -22.08 1.09 4.89
CA GLU A 69 -22.63 1.80 3.73
C GLU A 69 -22.99 3.26 4.04
N GLU A 70 -23.63 3.50 5.18
CA GLU A 70 -24.00 4.83 5.65
C GLU A 70 -22.76 5.69 5.94
N LEU A 71 -21.76 5.13 6.62
CA LEU A 71 -20.45 5.77 6.81
C LEU A 71 -19.78 6.12 5.49
N CYS A 72 -19.80 5.21 4.51
CA CYS A 72 -19.26 5.49 3.17
C CYS A 72 -20.00 6.62 2.45
N ALA A 73 -21.28 6.79 2.74
CA ALA A 73 -22.10 7.87 2.22
C ALA A 73 -21.97 9.18 3.00
N GLY A 74 -21.08 9.24 4.00
CA GLY A 74 -20.87 10.43 4.83
C GLY A 74 -21.97 10.65 5.88
N ARG A 75 -22.75 9.62 6.20
CA ARG A 75 -23.81 9.65 7.21
C ARG A 75 -23.33 8.86 8.44
N PRO A 76 -22.80 9.54 9.48
CA PRO A 76 -22.28 8.88 10.68
C PRO A 76 -23.38 8.46 11.67
N GLU A 77 -24.64 8.69 11.30
CA GLU A 77 -25.83 8.41 12.10
C GLU A 77 -26.82 7.60 11.26
N LEU A 78 -27.43 6.59 11.88
CA LEU A 78 -28.42 5.75 11.24
C LEU A 78 -29.30 5.06 12.27
N ASP A 79 -30.50 4.70 11.84
CA ASP A 79 -31.39 3.81 12.57
C ASP A 79 -31.25 2.38 12.06
N PHE A 80 -31.29 1.41 12.96
CA PHE A 80 -31.34 0.00 12.60
C PHE A 80 -32.22 -0.78 13.56
N ASP A 81 -32.81 -1.86 13.05
CA ASP A 81 -33.67 -2.75 13.83
C ASP A 81 -32.88 -3.93 14.37
N ARG A 82 -33.16 -4.30 15.62
CA ARG A 82 -32.66 -5.50 16.29
C ARG A 82 -33.81 -6.20 17.00
N GLY A 83 -34.38 -7.19 16.33
CA GLY A 83 -35.64 -7.80 16.75
C GLY A 83 -36.78 -6.79 16.62
N ASP A 84 -37.60 -6.64 17.66
CA ASP A 84 -38.74 -5.70 17.70
C ASP A 84 -38.35 -4.28 18.16
N GLU A 85 -37.06 -3.99 18.27
CA GLU A 85 -36.55 -2.72 18.78
C GLU A 85 -35.72 -1.99 17.73
N THR A 86 -35.97 -0.70 17.57
CA THR A 86 -35.18 0.20 16.73
C THR A 86 -34.20 1.00 17.58
N TYR A 87 -32.98 1.13 17.09
CA TYR A 87 -31.90 1.86 17.74
C TYR A 87 -31.34 2.92 16.80
N HIS A 88 -31.20 4.14 17.32
CA HIS A 88 -30.47 5.21 16.68
C HIS A 88 -29.00 5.14 17.09
N ILE A 89 -28.09 5.01 16.13
CA ILE A 89 -26.64 5.04 16.36
C ILE A 89 -26.10 6.39 15.95
N SER A 90 -25.25 6.97 16.80
CA SER A 90 -24.29 8.00 16.39
C SER A 90 -22.87 7.48 16.56
N LEU A 91 -22.18 7.26 15.43
CA LEU A 91 -20.78 6.83 15.42
C LEU A 91 -19.81 7.97 15.67
N GLN A 92 -20.25 9.21 15.45
CA GLN A 92 -19.51 10.38 15.88
C GLN A 92 -19.46 10.46 17.40
N ASP A 93 -20.57 10.13 18.07
CA ASP A 93 -20.65 10.14 19.53
C ASP A 93 -20.33 8.82 20.21
N LEU A 94 -20.21 7.74 19.43
CA LEU A 94 -20.01 6.38 19.92
C LEU A 94 -21.10 5.96 20.91
N ILE A 95 -22.35 6.24 20.56
CA ILE A 95 -23.54 5.95 21.38
C ILE A 95 -24.62 5.32 20.51
N GLN A 96 -25.36 4.36 21.08
CA GLN A 96 -26.68 3.98 20.59
C GLN A 96 -27.77 4.43 21.57
N GLU A 97 -28.92 4.80 21.04
CA GLU A 97 -30.13 5.11 21.80
C GLU A 97 -31.28 4.21 21.31
N ASN A 98 -31.94 3.51 22.22
CA ASN A 98 -33.20 2.83 21.88
C ASN A 98 -34.28 3.88 21.63
N THR A 99 -34.86 3.91 20.43
CA THR A 99 -35.73 5.01 19.98
C THR A 99 -37.01 5.14 20.82
N ARG A 100 -37.49 4.02 21.37
CA ARG A 100 -38.69 3.92 22.22
C ARG A 100 -38.42 4.26 23.67
N THR A 101 -37.43 3.60 24.30
CA THR A 101 -37.16 3.72 25.74
C THR A 101 -36.23 4.88 26.09
N LYS A 102 -35.59 5.50 25.08
CA LYS A 102 -34.58 6.55 25.24
C LYS A 102 -33.34 6.14 26.03
N LYS A 103 -33.18 4.83 26.28
CA LYS A 103 -31.99 4.29 26.95
C LYS A 103 -30.78 4.39 26.03
N LYS A 104 -29.74 5.09 26.50
CA LYS A 104 -28.46 5.24 25.82
C LYS A 104 -27.46 4.19 26.29
N ARG A 105 -26.60 3.72 25.38
CA ARG A 105 -25.50 2.79 25.66
C ARG A 105 -24.27 3.18 24.85
N SER A 106 -23.10 2.97 25.42
CA SER A 106 -21.83 3.23 24.75
C SER A 106 -21.60 2.22 23.61
N ILE A 107 -20.97 2.69 22.54
CA ILE A 107 -20.47 1.87 21.41
C ILE A 107 -18.95 1.94 21.44
N ARG A 108 -18.29 0.85 21.02
CA ARG A 108 -16.88 0.86 20.67
C ARG A 108 -16.67 0.24 19.31
N ILE A 109 -15.63 0.71 18.63
CA ILE A 109 -15.21 0.22 17.32
C ILE A 109 -13.76 -0.26 17.44
N SER A 110 -13.53 -1.48 16.99
CA SER A 110 -12.21 -2.09 16.93
C SER A 110 -11.91 -2.52 15.49
N LEU A 111 -10.64 -2.45 15.12
CA LEU A 111 -10.13 -2.88 13.85
C LEU A 111 -9.14 -4.02 14.03
N ASP A 112 -9.17 -5.00 13.12
CA ASP A 112 -8.08 -5.98 12.99
C ASP A 112 -6.93 -5.35 12.19
N VAL A 113 -6.06 -4.64 12.91
CA VAL A 113 -4.87 -3.93 12.41
C VAL A 113 -3.68 -4.24 13.31
N PRO A 114 -2.43 -4.03 12.87
CA PRO A 114 -1.25 -4.34 13.68
C PRO A 114 -1.26 -3.60 15.02
N GLU A 115 -0.84 -4.29 16.09
CA GLU A 115 -0.89 -3.75 17.46
C GLU A 115 -0.09 -2.44 17.62
N TYR A 116 0.99 -2.27 16.86
CA TYR A 116 1.82 -1.07 16.89
C TYR A 116 1.21 0.15 16.16
N TRP A 117 0.05 0.00 15.52
CA TRP A 117 -0.68 1.13 14.96
C TRP A 117 -1.33 1.95 16.06
N SER A 118 -1.42 3.26 15.86
CA SER A 118 -2.09 4.16 16.82
C SER A 118 -3.59 3.87 16.97
N MET A 119 -4.17 3.12 16.03
CA MET A 119 -5.59 2.77 15.96
C MET A 119 -5.91 1.41 16.59
N SER A 120 -4.92 0.65 17.07
CA SER A 120 -5.13 -0.67 17.66
C SER A 120 -5.87 -0.62 19.00
N SER A 121 -5.74 0.49 19.75
CA SER A 121 -6.37 0.71 21.05
C SER A 121 -7.85 1.14 20.97
N GLY A 122 -8.41 1.25 19.77
CA GLY A 122 -9.80 1.62 19.53
C GLY A 122 -9.99 3.06 19.03
N LEU A 123 -11.19 3.33 18.52
CA LEU A 123 -11.53 4.60 17.87
C LEU A 123 -11.73 5.75 18.88
N GLU A 124 -10.96 6.84 18.73
CA GLU A 124 -11.35 8.14 19.29
C GLU A 124 -12.33 8.86 18.34
N LYS A 125 -13.30 9.61 18.88
CA LYS A 125 -14.35 10.31 18.09
C LYS A 125 -13.80 11.10 16.90
N LYS A 126 -12.66 11.76 17.06
CA LYS A 126 -12.01 12.60 16.03
C LYS A 126 -11.37 11.81 14.88
N ASP A 127 -11.15 10.52 15.06
CA ASP A 127 -10.38 9.70 14.12
C ASP A 127 -11.25 8.94 13.11
N LEU A 128 -12.57 9.01 13.21
CA LEU A 128 -13.47 8.26 12.32
C LEU A 128 -13.15 8.48 10.83
N PRO A 129 -12.91 9.71 10.33
CA PRO A 129 -12.55 9.91 8.93
C PRO A 129 -11.21 9.26 8.52
N ARG A 130 -10.29 9.07 9.46
CA ARG A 130 -9.01 8.35 9.26
C ARG A 130 -9.23 6.85 9.17
N TYR A 131 -10.07 6.29 10.05
CA TYR A 131 -10.43 4.86 10.06
C TYR A 131 -11.06 4.40 8.75
N LEU A 132 -11.89 5.26 8.17
CA LEU A 132 -12.57 4.96 6.93
C LEU A 132 -11.62 5.06 5.72
N ALA A 133 -10.64 5.96 5.78
CA ALA A 133 -9.78 6.30 4.65
C ALA A 133 -10.61 6.59 3.36
N ILE A 134 -11.72 7.32 3.53
CA ILE A 134 -12.64 7.69 2.45
C ILE A 134 -12.44 9.16 2.09
N GLY A 135 -12.37 9.44 0.80
CA GLY A 135 -12.28 10.79 0.26
C GLY A 135 -11.44 10.86 -1.03
N PRO A 136 -11.11 12.09 -1.46
CA PRO A 136 -10.08 12.34 -2.45
C PRO A 136 -8.71 11.86 -1.95
N ASP A 137 -7.82 11.48 -2.87
CA ASP A 137 -6.51 10.92 -2.53
C ASP A 137 -5.68 11.81 -1.61
N GLU A 138 -5.71 13.13 -1.82
CA GLU A 138 -4.92 14.06 -1.01
C GLU A 138 -5.37 14.04 0.47
N GLU A 139 -6.67 13.91 0.71
CA GLU A 139 -7.23 13.82 2.06
C GLU A 139 -6.94 12.46 2.70
N ILE A 140 -7.05 11.37 1.92
CA ILE A 140 -6.65 10.04 2.40
C ILE A 140 -5.16 10.05 2.76
N PHE A 141 -4.31 10.50 1.85
CA PHE A 141 -2.86 10.58 2.01
C PHE A 141 -2.49 11.32 3.29
N LYS A 142 -3.12 12.46 3.60
CA LYS A 142 -2.89 13.20 4.86
C LYS A 142 -3.33 12.43 6.11
N ARG A 143 -4.49 11.76 6.07
CA ARG A 143 -5.09 11.12 7.26
C ARG A 143 -4.39 9.83 7.67
N VAL A 144 -3.96 9.03 6.70
CA VAL A 144 -3.40 7.69 6.96
C VAL A 144 -1.90 7.71 7.25
N ARG A 145 -1.21 8.83 7.04
CA ARG A 145 0.23 8.94 7.33
C ARG A 145 0.44 9.47 8.74
N ILE A 146 1.09 8.68 9.57
CA ILE A 146 1.39 9.03 10.97
C ILE A 146 2.87 9.31 11.06
N LEU A 147 3.24 10.54 11.40
CA LEU A 147 4.64 10.91 11.60
C LEU A 147 5.19 10.06 12.75
N VAL A 148 6.26 9.31 12.49
CA VAL A 148 6.83 8.43 13.51
C VAL A 148 7.67 9.24 14.51
N PRO A 149 7.77 8.82 15.78
CA PRO A 149 8.66 9.44 16.75
C PRO A 149 10.12 9.43 16.30
N SER A 150 10.93 10.36 16.81
CA SER A 150 12.33 10.52 16.40
C SER A 150 13.16 9.23 16.47
N GLN A 151 12.93 8.38 17.48
CA GLN A 151 13.63 7.09 17.61
C GLN A 151 13.32 6.15 16.44
N GLN A 152 12.04 6.05 16.02
CA GLN A 152 11.65 5.29 14.83
C GLN A 152 12.16 5.97 13.55
N GLY A 153 12.23 7.31 13.52
CA GLY A 153 12.85 8.04 12.41
C GLY A 153 14.32 7.69 12.20
N LEU A 154 15.10 7.64 13.29
CA LEU A 154 16.51 7.21 13.28
C LEU A 154 16.67 5.75 12.84
N GLU A 155 15.73 4.88 13.24
CA GLU A 155 15.70 3.50 12.77
C GLU A 155 15.44 3.42 11.26
N MET A 156 14.50 4.20 10.71
CA MET A 156 14.28 4.26 9.26
C MET A 156 15.51 4.80 8.53
N GLU A 157 16.22 5.76 9.10
CA GLU A 157 17.50 6.22 8.58
C GLU A 157 18.55 5.10 8.57
N ARG A 158 18.71 4.36 9.67
CA ARG A 158 19.62 3.20 9.75
C ARG A 158 19.27 2.17 8.68
N VAL A 159 17.98 1.83 8.52
CA VAL A 159 17.52 0.86 7.54
C VAL A 159 17.86 1.28 6.12
N VAL A 160 17.63 2.55 5.77
CA VAL A 160 17.94 3.08 4.43
C VAL A 160 19.46 3.08 4.18
N ARG A 161 20.26 3.58 5.12
CA ARG A 161 21.72 3.71 4.99
C ARG A 161 22.45 2.36 5.00
N GLY A 162 22.02 1.45 5.87
CA GLY A 162 22.62 0.13 6.01
C GLY A 162 22.19 -0.87 4.92
N SER A 163 21.21 -0.51 4.09
CA SER A 163 20.78 -1.32 2.93
C SER A 163 21.37 -0.86 1.60
N VAL A 164 22.50 -0.16 1.62
CA VAL A 164 23.20 0.29 0.41
C VAL A 164 24.16 -0.79 -0.07
N PHE A 165 24.16 -1.06 -1.38
CA PHE A 165 25.10 -1.98 -2.01
C PHE A 165 26.03 -1.22 -2.96
N HIS A 166 27.33 -1.27 -2.67
CA HIS A 166 28.38 -0.71 -3.51
C HIS A 166 29.04 -1.84 -4.31
N HIS A 167 28.97 -1.79 -5.63
CA HIS A 167 29.72 -2.72 -6.47
C HIS A 167 31.23 -2.43 -6.33
N PHE A 168 31.98 -3.35 -5.70
CA PHE A 168 33.44 -3.27 -5.53
C PHE A 168 34.25 -3.22 -6.85
N ALA A 169 33.63 -3.22 -8.03
CA ALA A 169 34.32 -3.35 -9.33
C ALA A 169 33.97 -2.30 -10.41
N PHE A 170 33.10 -1.32 -10.15
CA PHE A 170 32.83 -0.24 -11.12
C PHE A 170 33.22 1.12 -10.53
N ARG A 171 34.41 1.62 -10.89
CA ARG A 171 34.79 3.04 -10.76
C ARG A 171 34.05 3.88 -11.80
N GLY A 172 32.73 3.92 -11.72
CA GLY A 172 31.87 4.74 -12.58
C GLY A 172 30.53 5.02 -11.92
N LEU A 173 30.32 6.27 -11.47
CA LEU A 173 29.05 6.98 -11.23
C LEU A 173 27.86 6.25 -10.57
N SER A 174 28.03 5.10 -9.92
CA SER A 174 27.02 4.52 -9.00
C SER A 174 27.44 4.68 -7.54
N ALA A 175 28.15 5.76 -7.23
CA ALA A 175 28.24 6.28 -5.87
C ALA A 175 26.84 6.78 -5.52
N CYS A 176 26.02 5.88 -5.00
CA CYS A 176 24.77 6.28 -4.40
C CYS A 176 25.19 6.85 -3.03
N ASP A 177 25.10 8.16 -2.86
CA ASP A 177 25.49 8.83 -1.61
C ASP A 177 24.47 8.56 -0.46
N LEU A 178 23.65 7.50 -0.57
CA LEU A 178 22.67 7.10 0.44
C LEU A 178 23.31 6.60 1.73
N ASP A 179 24.59 6.25 1.74
CA ASP A 179 25.31 5.98 2.98
C ASP A 179 25.49 7.24 3.84
N THR A 180 25.32 8.42 3.25
CA THR A 180 25.42 9.73 3.92
C THR A 180 24.11 10.51 4.02
N VAL A 181 23.00 10.02 3.44
CA VAL A 181 21.73 10.75 3.49
C VAL A 181 21.14 10.82 4.88
N THR A 182 20.41 11.90 5.14
CA THR A 182 19.61 12.09 6.35
C THR A 182 18.14 11.91 6.02
N ILE A 183 17.42 11.19 6.88
CA ILE A 183 15.96 11.10 6.78
C ILE A 183 15.36 12.30 7.51
N LYS A 184 14.75 13.21 6.75
CA LYS A 184 14.15 14.42 7.30
C LYS A 184 12.87 14.11 8.08
N ARG A 185 12.04 13.23 7.53
CA ARG A 185 10.79 12.74 8.16
C ARG A 185 10.52 11.32 7.71
N ALA A 186 9.92 10.53 8.59
CA ALA A 186 9.39 9.21 8.26
C ALA A 186 7.93 9.13 8.73
N TRP A 187 7.06 8.54 7.91
CA TRP A 187 5.67 8.31 8.25
C TRP A 187 5.38 6.82 8.18
N ARG A 188 4.72 6.30 9.21
CA ARG A 188 4.04 5.00 9.16
C ARG A 188 2.69 5.19 8.48
N ILE A 189 2.32 4.26 7.60
CA ILE A 189 1.02 4.29 6.95
C ILE A 189 0.06 3.40 7.73
N GLU A 190 -0.98 4.02 8.29
CA GLU A 190 -2.07 3.37 9.01
C GLU A 190 -3.34 3.46 8.15
N HIS A 191 -3.45 2.57 7.16
CA HIS A 191 -4.56 2.51 6.21
C HIS A 191 -5.34 1.20 6.34
N PRO A 192 -6.40 1.13 7.17
CA PRO A 192 -7.09 -0.14 7.50
C PRO A 192 -7.64 -0.89 6.30
N THR A 193 -8.27 -0.16 5.38
CA THR A 193 -8.86 -0.70 4.14
C THR A 193 -7.81 -1.38 3.25
N LEU A 194 -6.65 -0.75 3.02
CA LEU A 194 -5.56 -1.35 2.24
C LEU A 194 -4.91 -2.51 2.99
N PHE A 195 -4.70 -2.36 4.30
CA PHE A 195 -4.10 -3.40 5.12
C PHE A 195 -4.97 -4.66 5.20
N ARG A 196 -6.31 -4.52 5.20
CA ARG A 196 -7.21 -5.65 5.08
C ARG A 196 -7.00 -6.40 3.77
N LYS A 197 -6.99 -5.70 2.63
CA LYS A 197 -6.79 -6.35 1.32
C LYS A 197 -5.46 -7.08 1.27
N TYR A 198 -4.43 -6.43 1.79
CA TYR A 198 -3.11 -7.03 1.96
C TYR A 198 -3.16 -8.30 2.83
N SER A 199 -3.80 -8.23 4.00
CA SER A 199 -3.91 -9.35 4.94
C SER A 199 -4.70 -10.53 4.37
N GLN A 200 -5.76 -10.26 3.60
CA GLN A 200 -6.54 -11.30 2.90
C GLN A 200 -5.71 -11.98 1.81
N CYS A 201 -4.97 -11.21 1.01
CA CYS A 201 -4.05 -11.75 0.00
C CYS A 201 -2.96 -12.62 0.66
N ARG A 202 -2.33 -12.11 1.73
CA ARG A 202 -1.34 -12.85 2.53
C ARG A 202 -1.92 -14.16 3.07
N SER A 203 -3.13 -14.14 3.63
CA SER A 203 -3.78 -15.36 4.17
C SER A 203 -4.06 -16.37 3.07
N THR A 204 -4.48 -15.91 1.89
CA THR A 204 -4.67 -16.78 0.71
C THR A 204 -3.37 -17.46 0.28
N LEU A 205 -2.25 -16.71 0.25
CA LEU A 205 -0.93 -17.28 -0.04
C LEU A 205 -0.51 -18.31 1.02
N GLN A 206 -0.80 -18.04 2.29
CA GLN A 206 -0.50 -18.95 3.40
C GLN A 206 -1.28 -20.27 3.26
N GLU A 207 -2.57 -20.20 2.94
CA GLU A 207 -3.43 -21.36 2.71
C GLU A 207 -2.98 -22.19 1.49
N GLN A 208 -2.46 -21.54 0.46
CA GLN A 208 -1.91 -22.19 -0.73
C GLN A 208 -0.54 -22.83 -0.48
N SER A 209 0.20 -22.33 0.52
CA SER A 209 1.56 -22.76 0.87
C SER A 209 1.60 -23.91 1.87
N GLN A 210 0.68 -24.89 1.77
CA GLN A 210 0.53 -25.99 2.77
C GLN A 210 1.81 -26.81 2.99
N SER A 211 2.74 -26.83 2.02
CA SER A 211 4.03 -27.51 2.11
C SER A 211 5.18 -26.61 2.61
N GLY A 212 4.86 -25.38 3.01
CA GLY A 212 5.84 -24.32 3.27
C GLY A 212 6.34 -23.66 1.98
N VAL A 213 6.91 -22.46 2.13
CA VAL A 213 7.63 -21.76 1.06
C VAL A 213 9.14 -21.85 1.33
N PRO A 214 9.98 -22.01 0.31
CA PRO A 214 11.43 -21.92 0.50
C PRO A 214 11.81 -20.50 0.90
N ASP A 215 12.73 -20.38 1.85
CA ASP A 215 13.29 -19.09 2.25
C ASP A 215 13.90 -18.34 1.06
N ILE A 216 13.85 -17.01 1.09
CA ILE A 216 14.46 -16.17 0.08
C ILE A 216 16.00 -16.34 0.10
N ASN A 217 16.58 -16.68 -1.06
CA ASN A 217 18.02 -16.84 -1.27
C ASN A 217 18.55 -15.98 -2.44
N PRO A 218 19.59 -15.13 -2.26
CA PRO A 218 20.20 -14.78 -0.98
C PRO A 218 19.20 -14.08 -0.06
N PRO A 219 19.42 -14.13 1.28
CA PRO A 219 18.51 -13.54 2.25
C PRO A 219 18.36 -12.04 2.04
N ILE A 220 17.24 -11.50 2.52
CA ILE A 220 17.04 -10.06 2.60
C ILE A 220 18.13 -9.46 3.51
N GLY A 221 18.62 -8.27 3.16
CA GLY A 221 19.66 -7.58 3.93
C GLY A 221 19.34 -7.48 5.43
N GLU A 222 20.39 -7.46 6.25
CA GLU A 222 20.31 -7.55 7.72
C GLU A 222 19.35 -6.50 8.31
N GLU A 223 19.48 -5.24 7.90
CA GLU A 223 18.66 -4.13 8.43
C GLU A 223 17.15 -4.31 8.17
N LEU A 224 16.77 -4.75 6.96
CA LEU A 224 15.37 -5.04 6.62
C LEU A 224 14.87 -6.30 7.36
N SER A 225 15.75 -7.28 7.58
CA SER A 225 15.44 -8.50 8.34
C SER A 225 15.23 -8.20 9.82
N GLU A 226 16.05 -7.35 10.43
CA GLU A 226 15.87 -6.86 11.81
C GLU A 226 14.57 -6.08 11.96
N LEU A 227 14.27 -5.19 11.00
CA LEU A 227 12.98 -4.48 10.95
C LEU A 227 11.80 -5.45 10.88
N ALA A 228 11.91 -6.50 10.07
CA ALA A 228 10.88 -7.53 9.96
C ALA A 228 10.69 -8.31 11.27
N GLN A 229 11.77 -8.70 11.94
CA GLN A 229 11.71 -9.43 13.21
C GLN A 229 11.03 -8.62 14.33
N ARG A 230 11.17 -7.29 14.31
CA ARG A 230 10.60 -6.40 15.32
C ARG A 230 9.12 -6.10 15.12
N LEU A 231 8.70 -5.94 13.86
CA LEU A 231 7.36 -5.46 13.53
C LEU A 231 6.40 -6.57 13.03
N LEU A 232 6.92 -7.73 12.63
CA LEU A 232 6.13 -8.78 12.02
C LEU A 232 6.15 -10.05 12.88
N ASP A 233 4.96 -10.62 13.07
CA ASP A 233 4.83 -11.93 13.69
C ASP A 233 5.53 -13.00 12.85
N ARG A 234 6.42 -13.77 13.48
CA ARG A 234 7.21 -14.81 12.82
C ARG A 234 6.33 -15.91 12.22
N ASP A 235 5.30 -16.33 12.94
CA ASP A 235 4.45 -17.45 12.56
C ASP A 235 3.48 -17.06 11.45
N VAL A 236 3.21 -15.76 11.32
CA VAL A 236 2.47 -15.18 10.20
C VAL A 236 3.37 -14.97 8.97
N ARG A 237 4.59 -14.45 9.17
CA ARG A 237 5.44 -14.02 8.04
C ARG A 237 6.18 -15.14 7.33
N ALA A 238 6.65 -16.15 8.08
CA ALA A 238 7.51 -17.22 7.54
C ALA A 238 6.81 -18.09 6.47
N PRO A 239 5.53 -18.48 6.63
CA PRO A 239 4.83 -19.30 5.63
C PRO A 239 4.61 -18.65 4.27
N VAL A 240 4.85 -17.34 4.13
CA VAL A 240 4.53 -16.55 2.93
C VAL A 240 5.69 -15.66 2.48
N ASN A 241 6.88 -15.82 3.05
CA ASN A 241 8.02 -14.93 2.81
C ASN A 241 7.61 -13.44 2.92
N GLU A 242 6.90 -13.08 3.99
CA GLU A 242 6.56 -11.68 4.24
C GLU A 242 7.80 -10.93 4.76
N VAL A 243 8.23 -9.95 3.96
CA VAL A 243 9.49 -9.21 4.12
C VAL A 243 9.28 -7.71 3.94
N PHE A 244 10.22 -6.90 4.42
CA PHE A 244 10.30 -5.50 4.03
C PHE A 244 11.23 -5.32 2.82
N LEU A 245 10.81 -4.50 1.86
CA LEU A 245 11.59 -4.15 0.66
C LEU A 245 11.41 -2.67 0.32
N PHE A 246 12.38 -2.09 -0.38
CA PHE A 246 12.29 -0.71 -0.84
C PHE A 246 11.54 -0.61 -2.17
N HIS A 247 10.80 0.49 -2.33
CA HIS A 247 10.20 0.90 -3.59
C HIS A 247 10.46 2.38 -3.84
N GLY A 248 11.04 2.71 -4.99
CA GLY A 248 11.29 4.08 -5.43
C GLY A 248 10.40 4.47 -6.59
N THR A 249 9.89 5.70 -6.56
CA THR A 249 9.06 6.28 -7.62
C THR A 249 9.05 7.82 -7.48
N CYS A 250 8.43 8.54 -8.41
CA CYS A 250 8.21 9.98 -8.28
C CYS A 250 7.19 10.32 -7.17
N THR A 251 7.30 11.53 -6.61
CA THR A 251 6.47 12.03 -5.50
C THR A 251 4.95 11.94 -5.78
N SER A 252 4.49 12.19 -7.02
CA SER A 252 3.06 12.06 -7.36
C SER A 252 2.54 10.63 -7.18
N ASN A 253 3.36 9.63 -7.52
CA ASN A 253 2.99 8.22 -7.36
C ASN A 253 2.95 7.81 -5.89
N ILE A 254 3.82 8.36 -5.03
CA ILE A 254 3.79 8.10 -3.58
C ILE A 254 2.41 8.45 -3.00
N ARG A 255 1.88 9.62 -3.35
CA ARG A 255 0.54 10.06 -2.90
C ARG A 255 -0.53 9.06 -3.29
N SER A 256 -0.52 8.65 -4.57
CA SER A 256 -1.48 7.66 -5.09
C SER A 256 -1.31 6.28 -4.44
N ILE A 257 -0.08 5.80 -4.24
CA ILE A 257 0.20 4.49 -3.63
C ILE A 257 -0.27 4.46 -2.19
N VAL A 258 0.00 5.51 -1.40
CA VAL A 258 -0.48 5.59 -0.02
C VAL A 258 -2.01 5.65 0.04
N ALA A 259 -2.66 6.36 -0.90
CA ALA A 259 -4.11 6.50 -0.90
C ALA A 259 -4.89 5.30 -1.49
N ARG A 260 -4.30 4.54 -2.42
CA ARG A 260 -5.01 3.51 -3.20
C ARG A 260 -4.32 2.14 -3.26
N GLY A 261 -3.13 2.03 -2.68
CA GLY A 261 -2.25 0.89 -2.79
C GLY A 261 -1.43 0.90 -4.08
N PHE A 262 -0.55 -0.09 -4.22
CA PHE A 262 0.21 -0.30 -5.45
C PHE A 262 -0.72 -0.64 -6.62
N ASP A 263 -0.37 -0.20 -7.83
CA ASP A 263 -1.11 -0.55 -9.04
C ASP A 263 -0.18 -0.61 -10.25
N PHE A 264 0.36 -1.79 -10.54
CA PHE A 264 1.27 -2.00 -11.66
C PHE A 264 0.61 -1.83 -13.03
N ARG A 265 -0.74 -1.75 -13.12
CA ARG A 265 -1.45 -1.46 -14.38
C ARG A 265 -1.19 -0.03 -14.87
N LEU A 266 -0.76 0.86 -13.97
CA LEU A 266 -0.38 2.24 -14.27
C LEU A 266 1.12 2.40 -14.54
N ALA A 267 1.90 1.34 -14.37
CA ALA A 267 3.36 1.36 -14.51
C ALA A 267 3.80 0.85 -15.89
N THR A 268 4.97 1.30 -16.32
CA THR A 268 5.66 0.72 -17.48
C THR A 268 6.26 -0.64 -17.10
N ALA A 269 6.21 -1.61 -18.02
CA ALA A 269 6.83 -2.92 -17.79
C ALA A 269 8.35 -2.80 -17.57
N GLY A 270 8.85 -3.51 -16.55
CA GLY A 270 10.28 -3.65 -16.31
C GLY A 270 10.90 -4.83 -17.05
N PHE A 271 12.06 -5.28 -16.60
CA PHE A 271 12.75 -6.43 -17.21
C PHE A 271 12.04 -7.77 -16.96
N TYR A 272 11.25 -7.90 -15.90
CA TYR A 272 10.70 -9.16 -15.42
C TYR A 272 9.16 -9.20 -15.47
N GLY A 273 8.55 -8.33 -16.28
CA GLY A 273 7.10 -8.29 -16.51
C GLY A 273 6.40 -7.02 -16.08
N HIS A 274 5.08 -7.04 -16.24
CA HIS A 274 4.10 -6.06 -15.79
C HIS A 274 3.70 -6.34 -14.33
N GLY A 275 4.60 -6.02 -13.40
CA GLY A 275 4.38 -6.18 -11.97
C GLY A 275 4.86 -4.97 -11.18
N THR A 276 4.68 -5.00 -9.86
CA THR A 276 5.24 -4.00 -8.96
C THR A 276 6.65 -4.44 -8.54
N TYR A 277 7.63 -3.56 -8.74
CA TYR A 277 9.05 -3.84 -8.51
C TYR A 277 9.49 -3.32 -7.15
N PHE A 278 10.29 -4.12 -6.47
CA PHE A 278 10.93 -3.79 -5.20
C PHE A 278 12.40 -4.20 -5.23
N ALA A 279 13.19 -3.67 -4.29
CA ALA A 279 14.58 -4.07 -4.11
C ALA A 279 14.90 -4.26 -2.63
N SER A 280 15.79 -5.20 -2.32
CA SER A 280 16.34 -5.31 -0.95
C SER A 280 17.46 -4.29 -0.70
N GLN A 281 17.97 -3.64 -1.74
CA GLN A 281 18.92 -2.53 -1.63
C GLN A 281 18.24 -1.17 -1.85
N SER A 282 18.43 -0.24 -0.92
CA SER A 282 17.86 1.12 -0.99
C SER A 282 18.41 1.90 -2.19
N CYS A 283 19.70 1.71 -2.51
CA CYS A 283 20.39 2.34 -3.63
C CYS A 283 19.73 2.05 -4.99
N LYS A 284 19.18 0.85 -5.16
CA LYS A 284 18.46 0.47 -6.38
C LYS A 284 17.15 1.24 -6.49
N SER A 285 16.36 1.26 -5.43
CA SER A 285 15.09 1.99 -5.40
C SER A 285 15.29 3.49 -5.56
N TRP A 286 16.35 4.05 -4.99
CA TRP A 286 16.70 5.47 -5.11
C TRP A 286 16.89 5.95 -6.55
N GLN A 287 17.37 5.10 -7.46
CA GLN A 287 17.48 5.43 -8.89
C GLN A 287 16.12 5.81 -9.53
N TYR A 288 15.01 5.42 -8.89
CA TYR A 288 13.64 5.70 -9.32
C TYR A 288 12.95 6.76 -8.46
N CYS A 289 13.55 7.16 -7.33
CA CYS A 289 13.11 8.29 -6.52
C CYS A 289 13.42 9.58 -7.28
N ARG A 290 12.41 10.15 -7.93
CA ARG A 290 12.52 11.41 -8.68
C ARG A 290 11.80 12.53 -7.95
N SER A 291 12.47 13.67 -7.77
CA SER A 291 11.86 14.90 -7.30
C SER A 291 10.79 15.39 -8.31
N GLY A 292 9.85 16.19 -7.81
CA GLY A 292 8.92 16.93 -8.68
C GLY A 292 9.66 18.02 -9.47
N ILE A 293 8.95 18.66 -10.41
CA ILE A 293 9.47 19.73 -11.28
C ILE A 293 10.02 20.93 -10.48
N THR A 294 9.58 21.11 -9.22
CA THR A 294 9.90 22.25 -8.37
C THR A 294 10.69 21.84 -7.12
N ASP A 295 11.90 21.29 -7.30
CA ASP A 295 12.90 21.08 -6.23
C ASP A 295 12.34 20.43 -4.93
N GLU A 296 11.38 19.52 -5.10
CA GLU A 296 10.69 18.88 -3.98
C GLU A 296 11.51 17.70 -3.46
N ALA A 297 11.51 17.53 -2.13
CA ALA A 297 12.13 16.41 -1.45
C ALA A 297 11.80 15.06 -2.12
N ARG A 298 12.74 14.12 -2.06
CA ARG A 298 12.56 12.78 -2.60
C ARG A 298 12.02 11.84 -1.54
N TYR A 299 11.14 10.96 -1.98
CA TYR A 299 10.48 10.00 -1.11
C TYR A 299 10.82 8.58 -1.54
N MET A 300 10.93 7.70 -0.55
CA MET A 300 11.05 6.26 -0.77
C MET A 300 10.03 5.54 0.10
N ILE A 301 9.48 4.44 -0.42
CA ILE A 301 8.59 3.56 0.34
C ILE A 301 9.41 2.39 0.87
N ILE A 302 9.22 2.05 2.14
CA ILE A 302 9.58 0.74 2.70
C ILE A 302 8.27 -0.05 2.78
N ALA A 303 8.13 -1.02 1.90
CA ALA A 303 6.91 -1.80 1.72
C ALA A 303 7.02 -3.13 2.44
N ARG A 304 5.92 -3.54 3.07
CA ARG A 304 5.68 -4.91 3.51
C ARG A 304 5.20 -5.73 2.32
N VAL A 305 5.87 -6.83 1.99
CA VAL A 305 5.61 -7.59 0.76
C VAL A 305 5.53 -9.09 1.08
N SER A 306 4.45 -9.75 0.68
CA SER A 306 4.26 -11.20 0.76
C SER A 306 4.70 -11.86 -0.55
N LEU A 307 5.92 -12.39 -0.58
CA LEU A 307 6.51 -12.95 -1.79
C LEU A 307 5.98 -14.35 -2.16
N GLY A 308 5.35 -15.05 -1.21
CA GLY A 308 4.91 -16.43 -1.38
C GLY A 308 6.08 -17.32 -1.79
N LYS A 309 5.84 -18.22 -2.74
CA LYS A 309 6.86 -19.05 -3.38
C LYS A 309 7.55 -18.28 -4.52
N PRO A 310 8.84 -17.92 -4.39
CA PRO A 310 9.55 -17.12 -5.39
C PRO A 310 10.01 -17.95 -6.59
N TYR A 311 9.87 -17.40 -7.79
CA TYR A 311 10.55 -17.89 -8.99
C TYR A 311 11.85 -17.12 -9.25
N TYR A 312 12.99 -17.82 -9.23
CA TYR A 312 14.29 -17.22 -9.53
C TYR A 312 14.57 -17.20 -11.03
N THR A 313 14.52 -16.01 -11.64
CA THR A 313 14.80 -15.86 -13.07
C THR A 313 16.29 -15.67 -13.35
N LYS A 314 16.73 -16.14 -14.52
CA LYS A 314 18.06 -15.91 -15.10
C LYS A 314 18.00 -15.19 -16.46
N GLN A 315 16.79 -14.78 -16.86
CA GLN A 315 16.55 -14.10 -18.13
C GLN A 315 15.51 -12.98 -17.97
N VAL A 316 15.62 -11.98 -18.85
CA VAL A 316 14.66 -10.90 -19.01
C VAL A 316 13.40 -11.39 -19.70
N GLU A 317 12.23 -11.09 -19.14
CA GLU A 317 10.92 -11.45 -19.67
C GLU A 317 9.90 -10.31 -19.50
N ARG A 318 9.99 -9.30 -20.36
CA ARG A 318 9.22 -8.04 -20.22
C ARG A 318 7.70 -8.19 -20.35
N ASN A 319 7.25 -9.16 -21.14
CA ASN A 319 5.82 -9.32 -21.48
C ASN A 319 5.05 -10.18 -20.46
N ARG A 320 5.72 -10.66 -19.41
CA ARG A 320 5.11 -11.45 -18.35
C ARG A 320 4.05 -10.63 -17.62
N LYS A 321 2.86 -11.20 -17.38
CA LYS A 321 1.74 -10.53 -16.69
C LYS A 321 1.32 -11.22 -15.39
N ARG A 322 1.92 -12.37 -15.09
CA ARG A 322 1.66 -13.23 -13.92
C ARG A 322 2.98 -13.92 -13.53
N PRO A 323 3.15 -14.34 -12.28
CA PRO A 323 4.26 -15.22 -11.93
C PRO A 323 4.17 -16.52 -12.76
N PRO A 324 5.28 -17.26 -12.93
CA PRO A 324 5.22 -18.59 -13.52
C PRO A 324 4.27 -19.51 -12.75
N GLU A 325 3.77 -20.54 -13.41
CA GLU A 325 2.85 -21.50 -12.80
C GLU A 325 3.45 -22.13 -11.53
N GLY A 326 2.68 -22.09 -10.44
CA GLY A 326 3.10 -22.63 -9.15
C GLY A 326 4.09 -21.74 -8.38
N PHE A 327 4.17 -20.45 -8.74
CA PHE A 327 4.94 -19.41 -8.04
C PHE A 327 4.08 -18.16 -7.83
N ASP A 328 4.47 -17.33 -6.87
CA ASP A 328 3.70 -16.15 -6.43
C ASP A 328 4.43 -14.82 -6.68
N SER A 329 5.73 -14.89 -6.96
CA SER A 329 6.57 -13.73 -7.27
C SER A 329 7.73 -14.12 -8.18
N VAL A 330 8.41 -13.12 -8.75
CA VAL A 330 9.67 -13.30 -9.49
C VAL A 330 10.78 -12.60 -8.74
N VAL A 331 11.92 -13.27 -8.60
CA VAL A 331 13.14 -12.74 -8.00
C VAL A 331 14.27 -12.80 -9.03
N ALA A 332 14.93 -11.67 -9.22
CA ALA A 332 16.12 -11.56 -10.05
C ALA A 332 17.31 -11.25 -9.14
N ASN A 333 18.19 -12.24 -8.96
CA ASN A 333 19.38 -12.10 -8.13
C ASN A 333 20.54 -11.47 -8.90
N PRO A 334 21.52 -10.86 -8.20
CA PRO A 334 22.74 -10.42 -8.84
C PRO A 334 23.47 -11.56 -9.55
N GLY A 335 24.02 -11.30 -10.74
CA GLY A 335 24.69 -12.31 -11.55
C GLY A 335 24.37 -12.23 -13.05
N PRO A 336 24.84 -13.21 -13.84
CA PRO A 336 24.53 -13.29 -15.27
C PRO A 336 23.02 -13.26 -15.52
N MET A 337 22.59 -12.43 -16.48
CA MET A 337 21.18 -12.22 -16.79
C MET A 337 20.98 -12.09 -18.30
N GLU A 338 20.41 -13.12 -18.92
CA GLU A 338 20.16 -13.16 -20.35
C GLU A 338 19.15 -12.07 -20.78
N GLY A 339 19.42 -11.38 -21.88
CA GLY A 339 18.57 -10.30 -22.39
C GLY A 339 18.65 -8.99 -21.60
N HIS A 340 19.41 -8.93 -20.49
CA HIS A 340 19.73 -7.67 -19.83
C HIS A 340 20.76 -6.90 -20.67
N HIS A 341 20.63 -5.57 -20.72
CA HIS A 341 21.52 -4.73 -21.54
C HIS A 341 23.01 -4.79 -21.16
N GLN A 342 23.32 -5.21 -19.93
CA GLN A 342 24.68 -5.47 -19.44
C GLN A 342 25.02 -6.96 -19.34
N SER A 343 24.11 -7.84 -19.78
CA SER A 343 24.16 -9.30 -19.57
C SER A 343 24.34 -9.72 -18.10
N HIS A 344 24.07 -8.79 -17.17
CA HIS A 344 24.31 -8.92 -15.74
C HIS A 344 23.27 -8.13 -14.95
N GLN A 345 22.68 -8.74 -13.93
CA GLN A 345 21.83 -8.10 -12.94
C GLN A 345 22.70 -7.66 -11.77
N SER A 346 22.59 -6.39 -11.38
CA SER A 346 23.42 -5.79 -10.34
C SER A 346 22.84 -5.93 -8.93
N HIS A 347 21.52 -5.77 -8.80
CA HIS A 347 20.83 -5.71 -7.53
C HIS A 347 19.85 -6.87 -7.40
N GLN A 348 19.42 -7.19 -6.19
CA GLN A 348 18.34 -8.16 -6.00
C GLN A 348 17.00 -7.44 -6.19
N GLU A 349 16.26 -7.82 -7.22
CA GLU A 349 14.95 -7.24 -7.54
C GLU A 349 13.84 -8.26 -7.35
N PHE A 350 12.69 -7.79 -6.86
CA PHE A 350 11.51 -8.59 -6.55
C PHE A 350 10.31 -8.03 -7.30
N VAL A 351 9.50 -8.92 -7.89
CA VAL A 351 8.33 -8.52 -8.67
C VAL A 351 7.12 -9.33 -8.23
N ILE A 352 6.08 -8.62 -7.81
CA ILE A 352 4.74 -9.18 -7.53
C ILE A 352 3.79 -8.82 -8.67
N PHE A 353 2.78 -9.67 -8.88
CA PHE A 353 1.77 -9.49 -9.93
C PHE A 353 0.34 -9.40 -9.37
N ASP A 354 0.19 -9.39 -8.05
CA ASP A 354 -1.03 -8.96 -7.37
C ASP A 354 -0.70 -7.71 -6.54
N ARG A 355 -1.50 -6.66 -6.73
CA ARG A 355 -1.36 -5.38 -6.02
C ARG A 355 -1.51 -5.53 -4.50
N TYR A 356 -2.23 -6.55 -4.05
CA TYR A 356 -2.48 -6.79 -2.64
C TYR A 356 -1.41 -7.68 -1.99
N GLN A 357 -0.40 -8.13 -2.73
CA GLN A 357 0.80 -8.74 -2.11
C GLN A 357 1.70 -7.71 -1.41
N ALA A 358 1.41 -6.41 -1.49
CA ALA A 358 2.21 -5.38 -0.84
C ALA A 358 1.37 -4.31 -0.13
N PHE A 359 1.92 -3.81 0.98
CA PHE A 359 1.40 -2.70 1.76
C PHE A 359 2.50 -1.64 1.95
N PRO A 360 2.26 -0.34 1.67
CA PRO A 360 3.27 0.70 1.80
C PRO A 360 3.49 1.08 3.27
N GLU A 361 4.15 0.22 4.05
CA GLU A 361 4.29 0.36 5.51
C GLU A 361 4.86 1.70 5.97
N PHE A 362 5.95 2.16 5.35
CA PHE A 362 6.55 3.45 5.66
C PHE A 362 6.84 4.27 4.40
N VAL A 363 6.76 5.59 4.54
CA VAL A 363 7.29 6.57 3.58
C VAL A 363 8.37 7.39 4.28
N VAL A 364 9.53 7.51 3.65
CA VAL A 364 10.64 8.33 4.17
C VAL A 364 10.90 9.51 3.22
N GLU A 365 11.05 10.70 3.78
CA GLU A 365 11.53 11.90 3.08
C GLU A 365 13.04 12.01 3.26
N ILE A 366 13.77 11.93 2.15
CA ILE A 366 15.23 11.94 2.12
C ILE A 366 15.70 13.37 1.76
N ASP A 367 16.62 13.91 2.56
CA ASP A 367 17.27 15.19 2.25
C ASP A 367 18.43 14.95 1.28
N GLU A 368 18.39 15.60 0.11
CA GLU A 368 19.46 15.48 -0.90
C GLU A 368 20.68 16.34 -0.58
N LYS A 369 20.61 17.21 0.44
CA LYS A 369 21.78 17.98 0.85
C LYS A 369 22.64 17.14 1.79
N PRO A 370 23.87 16.76 1.43
CA PRO A 370 24.80 16.21 2.41
C PRO A 370 24.96 17.26 3.51
N ASN A 371 24.89 16.83 4.78
CA ASN A 371 25.31 17.66 5.90
C ASN A 371 26.78 18.02 5.65
N VAL A 372 27.03 19.24 5.16
CA VAL A 372 28.37 19.83 5.14
C VAL A 372 28.73 20.00 6.62
N ARG A 373 29.50 19.06 7.15
CA ARG A 373 30.15 19.19 8.46
C ARG A 373 31.46 19.95 8.31
#